data_AF-A0A7Z0EJN1-F1
#
_entry.id   AF-A0A7Z0EJN1-F1
#
_cell.length_a   1.000
_cell.length_b   1.000
_cell.length_c   1.000
_cell.angle_alpha   90.00
_cell.angle_beta   90.00
_cell.angle_gamma   90.00
#
_symmetry.space_group_name_H-M   'P 1'
#
loop_
_entity.id
_entity.type
_entity.pdbx_description
1 polymer ?
#
loop_
_entity_poly.entity_id
_entity_poly.type
_entity_poly.pdbx_seq_one_letter_code
_entity_poly.pdbx_strand_id
1 'polypeptide(L)'
;MDVLSELPLPDVAKEWEETRWDRFATDDEQQLLRGDILTHTDIHHNNVLVSPVRMWVVDWEWPTRGSEAITPSALAVQLVAAGHSPAGAEGWLASGRVWKRCGREALNAFARANARMNRRFAGLRPDEQWLEAMAVAAESWSEHLERR
;
A
#
# COMPACT_ATOMS: atom_id res chain seq x y z
N MET A 1 -1.71 6.55 -10.22
CA MET A 1 -1.53 5.12 -9.89
C MET A 1 -1.24 4.29 -11.14
N ASP A 2 -2.10 4.34 -12.16
CA ASP A 2 -1.92 3.51 -13.37
C ASP A 2 -0.54 3.62 -14.00
N VAL A 3 0.01 4.83 -14.15
CA VAL A 3 1.35 5.04 -14.70
C VAL A 3 2.45 4.32 -13.90
N LEU A 4 2.34 4.26 -12.57
CA LEU A 4 3.37 3.63 -11.72
C LEU A 4 3.36 2.11 -11.87
N SER A 5 2.17 1.51 -11.87
CA SER A 5 2.05 0.05 -12.00
C SER A 5 2.23 -0.44 -13.45
N GLU A 6 2.19 0.46 -14.43
CA GLU A 6 2.53 0.16 -15.83
C GLU A 6 4.03 0.29 -16.10
N LEU A 7 4.83 0.73 -15.13
CA LEU A 7 6.28 0.72 -15.27
C LEU A 7 6.76 -0.73 -15.47
N PRO A 8 7.58 -1.00 -16.49
CA PRO A 8 8.16 -2.33 -16.65
C PRO A 8 9.05 -2.63 -15.45
N LEU A 9 9.02 -3.88 -14.99
CA LEU A 9 9.95 -4.36 -13.98
C LEU A 9 11.37 -4.38 -14.60
N PRO A 10 12.31 -3.54 -14.13
CA PRO A 10 13.67 -3.54 -14.65
C PRO A 10 14.40 -4.84 -14.30
N ASP A 11 15.34 -5.28 -15.15
CA ASP A 11 16.09 -6.53 -14.91
C ASP A 11 16.78 -6.54 -13.55
N VAL A 12 17.35 -5.41 -13.14
CA VAL A 12 18.03 -5.25 -11.84
C VAL A 12 17.08 -5.46 -10.64
N ALA A 13 15.77 -5.21 -10.82
CA ALA A 13 14.78 -5.30 -9.77
C ALA A 13 14.12 -6.68 -9.65
N LYS A 14 14.43 -7.62 -10.55
CA LYS A 14 13.85 -8.97 -10.55
C LYS A 14 14.12 -9.73 -9.26
N GLU A 15 15.29 -9.51 -8.67
CA GLU A 15 15.70 -10.16 -7.42
C GLU A 15 15.27 -9.40 -6.16
N TRP A 16 14.67 -8.20 -6.29
CA TRP A 16 14.24 -7.37 -5.16
C TRP A 16 12.86 -7.78 -4.65
N GLU A 17 12.68 -9.06 -4.32
CA GLU A 17 11.39 -9.56 -3.83
C GLU A 17 10.97 -8.83 -2.54
N GLU A 18 9.71 -8.39 -2.51
CA GLU A 18 9.15 -7.74 -1.34
C GLU A 18 8.88 -8.73 -0.21
N THR A 19 9.53 -8.52 0.94
CA THR A 19 9.46 -9.41 2.11
C THR A 19 9.20 -8.70 3.44
N ARG A 20 9.08 -7.37 3.49
CA ARG A 20 8.93 -6.62 4.76
C ARG A 20 7.62 -6.90 5.47
N TRP A 21 6.56 -7.21 4.72
CA TRP A 21 5.27 -7.59 5.29
C TRP A 21 5.22 -9.05 5.77
N ASP A 22 6.23 -9.88 5.47
CA ASP A 22 6.20 -11.32 5.78
C ASP A 22 6.06 -11.59 7.27
N ARG A 23 6.71 -10.78 8.11
CA ARG A 23 6.61 -10.89 9.59
C ARG A 23 5.21 -10.58 10.14
N PHE A 24 4.33 -10.06 9.29
CA PHE A 24 2.97 -9.62 9.62
C PHE A 24 1.91 -10.36 8.80
N ALA A 25 2.31 -11.30 7.94
CA ALA A 25 1.47 -12.06 7.04
C ALA A 25 1.56 -13.56 7.34
N THR A 26 0.46 -14.29 7.16
CA THR A 26 0.51 -15.76 7.11
C THR A 26 1.24 -16.23 5.85
N ASP A 27 1.65 -17.50 5.79
CA ASP A 27 2.33 -18.04 4.61
C ASP A 27 1.46 -17.91 3.34
N ASP A 28 0.14 -18.12 3.46
CA ASP A 28 -0.81 -17.92 2.34
C ASP A 28 -0.90 -16.45 1.92
N GLU A 29 -0.95 -15.53 2.90
CA GLU A 29 -0.96 -14.08 2.62
C GLU A 29 0.35 -13.66 1.94
N GLN A 30 1.51 -14.17 2.37
CA GLN A 30 2.81 -13.87 1.76
C GLN A 30 2.82 -14.20 0.27
N GLN A 31 2.30 -15.36 -0.13
CA GLN A 31 2.21 -15.75 -1.55
C GLN A 31 1.38 -14.76 -2.37
N LEU A 32 0.32 -14.18 -1.79
CA LEU A 32 -0.51 -13.16 -2.44
C LEU A 32 0.18 -11.77 -2.53
N LEU A 33 1.20 -11.53 -1.70
CA LEU A 33 2.02 -10.31 -1.74
C LEU A 33 3.18 -10.41 -2.73
N ARG A 34 3.53 -11.62 -3.17
CA ARG A 34 4.43 -11.83 -4.29
C ARG A 34 3.77 -11.39 -5.60
N GLY A 35 4.59 -10.99 -6.55
CA GLY A 35 4.14 -10.51 -7.86
C GLY A 35 5.32 -10.04 -8.71
N ASP A 36 5.03 -9.51 -9.89
CA ASP A 36 6.04 -9.18 -10.91
C ASP A 36 6.03 -7.71 -11.33
N ILE A 37 5.43 -6.83 -10.52
CA ILE A 37 5.47 -5.38 -10.79
C ILE A 37 6.45 -4.67 -9.87
N LEU A 38 7.00 -3.56 -10.37
CA LEU A 38 7.79 -2.64 -9.56
C LEU A 38 6.85 -1.87 -8.63
N THR A 39 7.15 -1.89 -7.34
CA THR A 39 6.38 -1.20 -6.30
C THR A 39 7.24 -0.14 -5.62
N HIS A 40 6.63 0.99 -5.29
CA HIS A 40 7.32 2.09 -4.58
C HIS A 40 7.51 1.78 -3.10
N THR A 41 6.48 1.19 -2.49
CA THR A 41 6.40 0.73 -1.10
C THR A 41 6.47 1.76 0.02
N ASP A 42 6.98 2.96 -0.25
CA ASP A 42 6.99 4.07 0.72
C ASP A 42 6.16 5.26 0.23
N ILE A 43 4.89 4.99 -0.12
CA ILE A 43 4.00 6.04 -0.62
C ILE A 43 3.39 6.82 0.55
N HIS A 44 3.70 8.12 0.62
CA HIS A 44 3.08 9.08 1.53
C HIS A 44 3.16 10.50 0.95
N HIS A 45 2.49 11.47 1.59
CA HIS A 45 2.31 12.81 1.04
C HIS A 45 3.62 13.56 0.73
N ASN A 46 4.69 13.34 1.48
CA ASN A 46 5.99 13.99 1.19
C ASN A 46 6.68 13.42 -0.06
N ASN A 47 6.34 12.19 -0.46
CA ASN A 47 6.90 11.52 -1.65
C ASN A 47 6.03 11.74 -2.91
N VAL A 48 4.99 12.58 -2.82
CA VAL A 48 4.11 12.92 -3.94
C VAL A 48 4.13 14.43 -4.18
N LEU A 49 4.76 14.84 -5.27
CA LEU A 49 4.77 16.24 -5.69
C LEU A 49 3.65 16.46 -6.70
N VAL A 50 2.85 17.51 -6.48
CA VAL A 50 1.72 17.84 -7.36
C VAL A 50 1.92 19.23 -7.94
N SER A 51 1.73 19.35 -9.26
CA SER A 51 1.61 20.61 -9.98
C SER A 51 0.28 20.64 -10.73
N PRO A 52 -0.14 21.81 -11.28
CA PRO A 52 -1.39 21.90 -12.03
C PRO A 52 -1.51 20.94 -13.23
N VAL A 53 -0.39 20.46 -13.78
CA VAL A 53 -0.36 19.67 -15.02
C VAL A 53 0.20 18.26 -14.86
N ARG A 54 0.88 17.97 -13.74
CA ARG A 54 1.51 16.66 -13.51
C ARG A 54 1.76 16.39 -12.04
N MET A 55 1.90 15.11 -11.74
CA MET A 55 2.32 14.57 -10.46
C MET A 55 3.66 13.85 -10.63
N TRP A 56 4.49 13.86 -9.58
CA TRP A 56 5.69 13.04 -9.49
C TRP A 56 5.62 12.19 -8.23
N VAL A 57 6.09 10.95 -8.35
CA VAL A 57 6.45 10.13 -7.20
C VAL A 57 7.96 10.10 -7.13
N VAL A 58 8.48 10.58 -6.01
CA VAL A 58 9.92 10.73 -5.72
C VAL A 58 10.32 9.78 -4.60
N ASP A 59 11.62 9.74 -4.29
CA ASP A 59 12.18 8.87 -3.25
C ASP A 59 12.04 7.37 -3.56
N TRP A 60 12.69 6.97 -4.66
CA TRP A 60 12.81 5.58 -5.08
C TRP A 60 14.01 4.88 -4.42
N GLU A 61 14.27 5.16 -3.14
CA GLU A 61 15.36 4.50 -2.43
C GLU A 61 15.04 3.03 -2.10
N TRP A 62 13.75 2.67 -1.95
CA TRP A 62 13.30 1.35 -1.50
C TRP A 62 12.31 0.64 -2.45
N PRO A 63 12.58 0.56 -3.77
CA PRO A 63 11.72 -0.15 -4.70
C PRO A 63 11.87 -1.67 -4.55
N THR A 64 10.77 -2.39 -4.72
CA THR A 64 10.76 -3.86 -4.71
C THR A 64 9.81 -4.42 -5.75
N ARG A 65 10.07 -5.67 -6.14
CA ARG A 65 9.18 -6.50 -6.94
C ARG A 65 8.12 -7.12 -6.03
N GLY A 66 6.85 -6.90 -6.33
CA GLY A 66 5.75 -7.42 -5.52
C GLY A 66 4.40 -7.39 -6.21
N SER A 67 3.34 -7.58 -5.42
CA SER A 67 1.95 -7.61 -5.87
C SER A 67 1.43 -6.22 -6.29
N GLU A 68 0.53 -6.21 -7.29
CA GLU A 68 -0.23 -5.01 -7.71
C GLU A 68 -1.04 -4.37 -6.58
N ALA A 69 -1.36 -5.13 -5.53
CA ALA A 69 -2.12 -4.67 -4.38
C ALA A 69 -1.36 -3.67 -3.49
N ILE A 70 -0.02 -3.74 -3.43
CA ILE A 70 0.79 -3.02 -2.43
C ILE A 70 0.60 -1.51 -2.53
N THR A 71 0.96 -0.94 -3.68
CA THR A 71 0.95 0.53 -3.85
C THR A 71 -0.44 1.15 -3.69
N PRO A 72 -1.53 0.66 -4.34
CA PRO A 72 -2.85 1.26 -4.18
C PRO A 72 -3.40 1.12 -2.76
N SER A 73 -3.21 -0.02 -2.10
CA SER A 73 -3.67 -0.18 -0.71
C SER A 73 -2.87 0.68 0.26
N ALA A 74 -1.55 0.84 0.07
CA ALA A 74 -0.76 1.77 0.88
C ALA A 74 -1.23 3.23 0.70
N LEU A 75 -1.55 3.63 -0.54
CA LEU A 75 -2.14 4.94 -0.80
C LEU A 75 -3.52 5.10 -0.16
N ALA A 76 -4.35 4.06 -0.15
CA ALA A 76 -5.66 4.09 0.53
C ALA A 76 -5.51 4.43 2.01
N VAL A 77 -4.55 3.79 2.69
CA VAL A 77 -4.26 4.05 4.10
C VAL A 77 -3.83 5.50 4.32
N GLN A 78 -3.00 6.07 3.45
CA GLN A 78 -2.61 7.49 3.52
C GLN A 78 -3.81 8.43 3.37
N LEU A 79 -4.75 8.12 2.47
CA LEU A 79 -5.98 8.92 2.31
C LEU A 79 -6.87 8.82 3.55
N VAL A 80 -7.00 7.64 4.14
CA VAL A 80 -7.78 7.44 5.37
C VAL A 80 -7.12 8.19 6.55
N ALA A 81 -5.80 8.10 6.68
CA ALA A 81 -5.04 8.85 7.69
C ALA A 81 -5.16 10.37 7.51
N ALA A 82 -5.32 10.85 6.27
CA ALA A 82 -5.60 12.25 5.95
C ALA A 82 -7.06 12.67 6.17
N GLY A 83 -7.93 11.78 6.68
CA GLY A 83 -9.31 12.09 7.07
C GLY A 83 -10.39 11.67 6.07
N HIS A 84 -10.04 10.98 4.97
CA HIS A 84 -11.05 10.38 4.10
C HIS A 84 -11.68 9.14 4.77
N SER A 85 -12.93 8.84 4.45
CA SER A 85 -13.51 7.53 4.80
C SER A 85 -12.89 6.42 3.95
N PRO A 86 -12.83 5.16 4.43
CA PRO A 86 -12.36 4.03 3.62
C PRO A 86 -13.11 3.88 2.28
N ALA A 87 -14.43 4.07 2.29
CA ALA A 87 -15.24 4.07 1.06
C ALA A 87 -14.88 5.23 0.12
N GLY A 88 -14.56 6.41 0.66
CA GLY A 88 -14.07 7.54 -0.12
C GLY A 88 -12.71 7.25 -0.75
N ALA A 89 -11.77 6.70 0.01
CA ALA A 89 -10.45 6.29 -0.48
C ALA A 89 -10.57 5.23 -1.58
N GLU A 90 -11.42 4.20 -1.40
CA GLU A 90 -11.70 3.23 -2.45
C GLU A 90 -12.30 3.91 -3.70
N GLY A 91 -13.22 4.86 -3.54
CA GLY A 91 -13.81 5.60 -4.66
C GLY A 91 -12.78 6.32 -5.53
N TRP A 92 -11.75 6.90 -4.92
CA TRP A 92 -10.62 7.50 -5.65
C TRP A 92 -9.84 6.45 -6.44
N LEU A 93 -9.55 5.31 -5.82
CA LEU A 93 -8.74 4.24 -6.42
C LEU A 93 -9.49 3.42 -7.47
N ALA A 94 -10.81 3.24 -7.30
CA ALA A 94 -11.64 2.37 -8.10
C ALA A 94 -11.76 2.79 -9.58
N SER A 95 -11.42 4.04 -9.89
CA SER A 95 -11.35 4.52 -11.27
C SER A 95 -10.13 3.95 -12.02
N GLY A 96 -9.03 3.66 -11.31
CA GLY A 96 -7.76 3.23 -11.88
C GLY A 96 -7.77 1.80 -12.41
N ARG A 97 -7.04 1.56 -13.50
CA ARG A 97 -6.87 0.23 -14.10
C ARG A 97 -6.22 -0.75 -13.14
N VAL A 98 -5.23 -0.30 -12.36
CA VAL A 98 -4.50 -1.15 -11.41
C VAL A 98 -5.43 -1.75 -10.38
N TRP A 99 -6.25 -0.90 -9.77
CA TRP A 99 -7.24 -1.33 -8.78
C TRP A 99 -8.18 -2.41 -9.33
N LYS A 100 -8.60 -2.27 -10.59
CA LYS A 100 -9.49 -3.23 -11.27
C LYS A 100 -8.83 -4.57 -11.59
N ARG A 101 -7.51 -4.61 -11.73
CA ARG A 101 -6.74 -5.85 -11.97
C ARG A 101 -6.39 -6.58 -10.68
N CYS A 102 -6.24 -5.84 -9.57
CA CYS A 102 -5.89 -6.43 -8.29
C CYS A 102 -6.95 -7.45 -7.85
N GLY A 103 -6.50 -8.67 -7.58
CA GLY A 103 -7.33 -9.70 -6.96
C GLY A 103 -7.79 -9.24 -5.57
N ARG A 104 -9.06 -9.47 -5.24
CA ARG A 104 -9.64 -9.13 -3.94
C ARG A 104 -8.87 -9.77 -2.77
N GLU A 105 -8.42 -11.00 -2.96
CA GLU A 105 -7.62 -11.74 -1.96
C GLU A 105 -6.28 -11.04 -1.69
N ALA A 106 -5.57 -10.60 -2.72
CA ALA A 106 -4.31 -9.88 -2.56
C ALA A 106 -4.49 -8.51 -1.87
N LEU A 107 -5.57 -7.79 -2.21
CA LEU A 107 -5.93 -6.53 -1.53
C LEU A 107 -6.20 -6.76 -0.04
N ASN A 108 -6.98 -7.79 0.30
CA ASN A 108 -7.28 -8.16 1.69
C ASN A 108 -6.02 -8.62 2.43
N ALA A 109 -5.19 -9.48 1.82
CA ALA A 109 -3.94 -9.96 2.41
C ALA A 109 -2.99 -8.80 2.73
N PHE A 110 -2.79 -7.87 1.80
CA PHE A 110 -1.94 -6.71 2.03
C PHE A 110 -2.53 -5.79 3.11
N ALA A 111 -3.82 -5.50 3.06
CA ALA A 111 -4.45 -4.61 4.03
C ALA A 111 -4.33 -5.16 5.47
N ARG A 112 -4.52 -6.46 5.67
CA ARG A 112 -4.33 -7.13 6.96
C ARG A 112 -2.89 -7.09 7.43
N ALA A 113 -1.95 -7.48 6.58
CA ALA A 113 -0.53 -7.47 6.91
C ALA A 113 -0.05 -6.06 7.25
N ASN A 114 -0.49 -5.05 6.49
CA ASN A 114 -0.17 -3.65 6.72
C ASN A 114 -0.80 -3.11 8.02
N ALA A 115 -2.04 -3.48 8.34
CA ALA A 115 -2.67 -3.13 9.61
C ALA A 115 -1.91 -3.70 10.81
N ARG A 116 -1.55 -4.99 10.77
CA ARG A 116 -0.74 -5.64 11.81
C ARG A 116 0.63 -4.98 11.97
N MET A 117 1.30 -4.62 10.87
CA MET A 117 2.58 -3.91 10.89
C MET A 117 2.46 -2.54 11.57
N ASN A 118 1.49 -1.72 11.14
CA ASN A 118 1.29 -0.38 11.70
C ASN A 118 0.92 -0.44 13.18
N ARG A 119 0.03 -1.37 13.58
CA ARG A 119 -0.31 -1.59 14.99
C ARG A 119 0.92 -1.98 15.82
N ARG A 120 1.81 -2.82 15.28
CA ARG A 120 3.08 -3.16 15.95
C ARG A 120 3.98 -1.94 16.11
N PHE A 121 4.11 -1.10 15.08
CA PHE A 121 4.95 0.11 15.17
C PHE A 121 4.38 1.16 16.14
N ALA A 122 3.07 1.38 16.15
CA ALA A 122 2.41 2.22 17.15
C ALA A 122 2.69 1.73 18.59
N GLY A 123 2.58 0.41 18.82
CA GLY A 123 2.88 -0.17 20.14
C GLY A 123 4.36 -0.07 20.57
N LEU A 124 5.30 0.03 19.63
CA LEU A 124 6.72 0.23 19.94
C LEU A 124 7.05 1.68 20.28
N ARG A 125 6.22 2.64 19.87
CA ARG A 125 6.45 4.09 20.07
C ARG A 125 5.13 4.80 20.44
N PRO A 126 4.59 4.54 21.63
CA PRO A 126 3.27 5.03 22.02
C PRO A 126 3.16 6.56 22.11
N ASP A 127 4.28 7.26 22.28
CA ASP A 127 4.31 8.74 22.34
C ASP A 127 4.18 9.39 20.95
N GLU A 128 4.35 8.63 19.86
CA GLU A 128 4.26 9.12 18.49
C GLU A 128 2.83 8.99 17.96
N GLN A 129 1.99 10.00 18.23
CA GLN A 129 0.56 10.00 17.87
C GLN A 129 0.27 9.72 16.38
N TRP A 130 1.19 10.09 15.49
CA TRP A 130 1.04 9.85 14.06
C TRP A 130 1.10 8.34 13.71
N LEU A 131 1.85 7.52 14.46
CA LEU A 131 1.88 6.07 14.29
C LEU A 131 0.55 5.43 14.70
N GLU A 132 -0.06 5.92 15.77
CA GLU A 132 -1.41 5.48 16.18
C GLU A 132 -2.45 5.84 15.12
N ALA A 133 -2.40 7.05 14.56
CA ALA A 133 -3.28 7.46 13.47
C ALA A 133 -3.12 6.56 12.23
N MET A 134 -1.89 6.19 11.87
CA MET A 134 -1.61 5.25 10.79
C MET A 134 -2.14 3.84 11.08
N ALA A 135 -2.01 3.35 12.31
CA ALA A 135 -2.56 2.05 12.72
C ALA A 135 -4.09 2.01 12.59
N VAL A 136 -4.78 3.03 13.13
CA VAL A 136 -6.24 3.15 13.03
C VAL A 136 -6.70 3.26 11.58
N ALA A 137 -5.99 4.01 10.74
CA ALA A 137 -6.29 4.14 9.32
C ALA A 137 -6.12 2.80 8.57
N ALA A 138 -5.05 2.07 8.85
CA ALA A 138 -4.77 0.78 8.23
C ALA A 138 -5.80 -0.29 8.63
N GLU A 139 -6.21 -0.32 9.89
CA GLU A 139 -7.28 -1.21 10.38
C GLU A 139 -8.63 -0.86 9.74
N SER A 140 -9.01 0.42 9.74
CA SER A 140 -10.25 0.88 9.12
C SER A 140 -10.34 0.52 7.64
N TRP A 141 -9.21 0.60 6.93
CA TRP A 141 -9.10 0.18 5.54
C TRP A 141 -9.24 -1.34 5.38
N SER A 142 -8.54 -2.12 6.21
CA SER A 142 -8.61 -3.58 6.20
C SER A 142 -10.04 -4.07 6.42
N GLU A 143 -10.72 -3.59 7.46
CA GLU A 143 -12.10 -3.98 7.74
C GLU A 143 -13.07 -3.58 6.62
N HIS A 144 -12.83 -2.45 5.96
CA HIS A 144 -13.64 -2.00 4.83
C HIS A 144 -13.57 -2.97 3.65
N LEU A 145 -12.39 -3.51 3.35
CA LEU A 145 -12.22 -4.48 2.27
C LEU A 145 -12.82 -5.85 2.61
N GLU A 146 -12.89 -6.22 3.89
CA GLU A 146 -13.51 -7.48 4.35
C GLU A 146 -15.04 -7.47 4.32
N ARG A 147 -15.67 -6.30 4.45
CA ARG A 147 -17.13 -6.15 4.44
C ARG A 147 -17.76 -6.18 3.04
N ARG A 148 -16.97 -6.33 1.98
CA ARG A 148 -17.42 -6.29 0.58
C ARG A 148 -17.18 -7.62 -0.12
#